data_AF-A0A7G9ZD37-F1
#
_entry.id   AF-A0A7G9ZD37-F1
#
_cell.length_a   1.000
_cell.length_b   1.000
_cell.length_c   1.000
_cell.angle_alpha   90.00
_cell.angle_beta   90.00
_cell.angle_gamma   90.00
#
_symmetry.space_group_name_H-M   'P 1'
#
loop_
_entity.id
_entity.type
_entity.pdbx_description
1 polymer ?
#
loop_
_entity_poly.entity_id
_entity_poly.type
_entity_poly.pdbx_seq_one_letter_code
_entity_poly.pdbx_strand_id
1 'polypeptide(L)'
;MDLIVIYSGEFGERVIGNLINYSAFCISCAEACTHCKDSKYGFADSIKGFFKLIDTALLPVFIEDSASEYLPKDIPNADIAIVSEIHNDLLLELLPILKDSGIKAMIVPQESATIISRPQIEEICAKEGVEMVFPKPFCDLHLKPEDDKPVIRRFVAEFGIGRPEVRVEVDRRGRITHVEVLRSAPCGSTWFVAKQLEGVEVENKRELYDRISESHHSYPCTASMERDKELGDTVLHKAGYLIREAIEAALI
;
A
#
# COMPACT_ATOMS: atom_id res chain seq x y z
N MET A 1 16.22 -1.26 7.24
CA MET A 1 15.94 0.08 6.69
C MET A 1 15.02 0.79 7.66
N ASP A 2 15.18 2.10 7.85
CA ASP A 2 14.31 2.89 8.71
C ASP A 2 13.26 3.65 7.90
N LEU A 3 12.01 3.70 8.36
CA LEU A 3 10.93 4.42 7.68
C LEU A 3 10.14 5.35 8.61
N ILE A 4 9.44 6.29 7.98
CA ILE A 4 8.37 7.06 8.60
C ILE A 4 7.09 6.95 7.77
N VAL A 5 5.95 7.17 8.41
CA VAL A 5 4.65 7.28 7.72
C VAL A 5 4.03 8.63 8.04
N ILE A 6 3.69 9.37 6.98
CA ILE A 6 2.95 10.62 7.04
C ILE A 6 1.60 10.38 6.39
N TYR A 7 0.50 10.70 7.06
CA TYR A 7 -0.83 10.37 6.57
C TYR A 7 -1.93 11.29 7.08
N SER A 8 -3.02 11.44 6.32
CA SER A 8 -4.21 12.18 6.79
C SER A 8 -5.44 11.30 7.04
N GLY A 9 -5.57 10.14 6.38
CA GLY A 9 -6.81 9.36 6.39
C GLY A 9 -6.68 7.91 6.84
N GLU A 10 -7.77 7.17 6.71
CA GLU A 10 -7.89 5.78 7.17
C GLU A 10 -6.96 4.83 6.42
N PHE A 11 -6.58 5.16 5.18
CA PHE A 11 -5.66 4.30 4.44
C PHE A 11 -4.28 4.27 5.10
N GLY A 12 -3.76 5.43 5.51
CA GLY A 12 -2.50 5.50 6.25
C GLY A 12 -2.54 4.67 7.54
N GLU A 13 -3.61 4.78 8.32
CA GLU A 13 -3.81 3.99 9.54
C GLU A 13 -3.78 2.48 9.24
N ARG A 14 -4.40 2.08 8.13
CA ARG A 14 -4.45 0.70 7.70
C ARG A 14 -3.10 0.17 7.26
N VAL A 15 -2.32 0.96 6.51
CA VAL A 15 -0.95 0.60 6.13
C VAL A 15 -0.07 0.44 7.37
N ILE A 16 -0.17 1.37 8.32
CA ILE A 16 0.55 1.33 9.60
C ILE A 16 0.20 0.04 10.36
N GLY A 17 -1.08 -0.27 10.51
CA GLY A 17 -1.51 -1.46 11.23
C GLY A 17 -1.07 -2.75 10.54
N ASN A 18 -1.03 -2.77 9.20
CA ASN A 18 -0.50 -3.91 8.48
C ASN A 18 1.02 -4.06 8.67
N LEU A 19 1.79 -2.97 8.65
CA LEU A 19 3.26 -2.95 8.84
C LEU A 19 3.69 -3.38 10.25
N ILE A 20 3.04 -2.83 11.28
CA ILE A 20 3.30 -3.20 12.68
C ILE A 20 2.80 -4.63 12.94
N ASN A 21 1.71 -5.02 12.26
CA ASN A 21 1.05 -6.31 12.41
C ASN A 21 0.55 -6.56 13.85
N TYR A 22 -0.03 -5.54 14.49
CA TYR A 22 -0.62 -5.71 15.82
C TYR A 22 -1.93 -6.52 15.74
N SER A 23 -2.21 -7.32 16.77
CA SER A 23 -3.25 -8.36 16.75
C SER A 23 -4.67 -7.87 16.45
N ALA A 24 -5.02 -6.64 16.86
CA ALA A 24 -6.34 -6.06 16.66
C ALA A 24 -6.51 -5.31 15.32
N PHE A 25 -5.49 -5.27 14.47
CA PHE A 25 -5.53 -4.53 13.21
C PHE A 25 -6.52 -5.13 12.21
N CYS A 26 -6.41 -6.43 11.95
CA CYS A 26 -7.24 -7.10 10.96
C CYS A 26 -8.49 -7.66 11.64
N ILE A 27 -9.65 -7.09 11.30
CA ILE A 27 -10.95 -7.48 11.88
C ILE A 27 -11.83 -8.26 10.91
N SER A 28 -11.36 -8.56 9.70
CA SER A 28 -12.18 -9.05 8.59
C SER A 28 -12.82 -10.41 8.81
N CYS A 29 -12.21 -11.29 9.62
CA CYS A 29 -12.78 -12.59 9.96
C CYS A 29 -13.68 -12.56 11.21
N ALA A 30 -13.75 -11.42 11.92
CA ALA A 30 -14.44 -11.30 13.21
C ALA A 30 -14.11 -12.49 14.14
N GLU A 31 -15.14 -13.17 14.66
CA GLU A 31 -15.01 -14.32 15.57
C GLU A 31 -14.39 -15.57 14.91
N ALA A 32 -14.36 -15.64 13.57
CA ALA A 32 -13.74 -16.73 12.82
C ALA A 32 -12.23 -16.51 12.57
N CYS A 33 -11.61 -15.52 13.21
CA CYS A 33 -10.19 -15.23 13.03
C CYS A 33 -9.31 -16.41 13.48
N THR A 34 -8.38 -16.80 12.62
CA THR A 34 -7.39 -17.86 12.87
C THR A 34 -5.97 -17.33 13.01
N HIS A 35 -5.81 -16.01 13.18
CA HIS A 35 -4.51 -15.38 13.43
C HIS A 35 -3.49 -15.63 12.32
N CYS A 36 -3.91 -15.58 11.05
CA CYS A 36 -3.09 -15.97 9.89
C CYS A 36 -1.79 -15.17 9.69
N LYS A 37 -1.69 -14.00 10.35
CA LYS A 37 -0.53 -13.11 10.28
C LYS A 37 0.37 -13.19 11.52
N ASP A 38 -0.04 -13.87 12.59
CA ASP A 38 0.69 -13.87 13.85
C ASP A 38 2.09 -14.46 13.67
N SER A 39 3.10 -13.79 14.21
CA SER A 39 4.52 -14.17 14.12
C SER A 39 5.08 -14.33 12.70
N LYS A 40 4.34 -13.91 11.65
CA LYS A 40 4.83 -13.94 10.26
C LYS A 40 5.81 -12.80 9.99
N TYR A 41 5.52 -11.63 10.53
CA TYR A 41 6.33 -10.43 10.40
C TYR A 41 5.87 -9.35 11.40
N GLY A 42 6.64 -8.28 11.53
CA GLY A 42 6.30 -7.07 12.27
C GLY A 42 7.44 -6.08 12.16
N PHE A 43 7.14 -4.85 11.76
CA PHE A 43 8.17 -3.86 11.40
C PHE A 43 8.24 -2.67 12.36
N ALA A 44 7.72 -2.81 13.58
CA ALA A 44 7.68 -1.72 14.57
C ALA A 44 9.07 -1.09 14.82
N ASP A 45 10.12 -1.90 14.94
CA ASP A 45 11.49 -1.42 15.22
C ASP A 45 12.10 -0.60 14.06
N SER A 46 11.62 -0.84 12.84
CA SER A 46 12.02 -0.14 11.62
C SER A 46 11.27 1.18 11.42
N ILE A 47 10.18 1.44 12.16
CA ILE A 47 9.38 2.65 12.00
C ILE A 47 9.78 3.69 13.06
N LYS A 48 10.28 4.85 12.61
CA LYS A 48 10.77 5.92 13.49
C LYS A 48 9.71 6.94 13.88
N GLY A 49 8.60 6.99 13.16
CA GLY A 49 7.52 7.94 13.46
C GLY A 49 6.28 7.76 12.60
N PHE A 50 5.15 8.11 13.20
CA PHE A 50 3.87 8.28 12.55
C PHE A 50 3.46 9.75 12.68
N PHE A 51 3.16 10.41 11.57
CA PHE A 51 2.76 11.80 11.54
C PHE A 51 1.37 11.90 10.92
N LYS A 52 0.35 11.97 11.78
CA LYS A 52 -1.02 12.21 11.35
C LYS A 52 -1.20 13.69 11.08
N LEU A 53 -1.51 14.02 9.83
CA LEU A 53 -1.85 15.37 9.39
C LEU A 53 -3.37 15.59 9.50
N ILE A 54 -3.77 16.83 9.29
CA ILE A 54 -5.18 17.18 9.15
C ILE A 54 -5.79 16.47 7.93
N ASP A 55 -7.06 16.09 8.05
CA ASP A 55 -7.83 15.53 6.94
C ASP A 55 -7.87 16.54 5.78
N THR A 56 -7.52 16.08 4.58
CA THR A 56 -7.51 16.90 3.36
C THR A 56 -8.87 17.49 3.02
N ALA A 57 -9.97 16.85 3.45
CA ALA A 57 -11.33 17.38 3.26
C ALA A 57 -11.62 18.63 4.09
N LEU A 58 -10.81 18.90 5.12
CA LEU A 58 -10.90 20.10 5.96
C LEU A 58 -10.00 21.25 5.48
N LEU A 59 -9.16 20.99 4.46
CA LEU A 59 -8.26 21.98 3.89
C LEU A 59 -8.92 22.68 2.69
N PRO A 60 -8.57 23.96 2.44
CA PRO A 60 -8.94 24.61 1.21
C PRO A 60 -8.25 23.92 0.02
N VAL A 61 -8.80 24.11 -1.18
CA VAL A 61 -8.23 23.57 -2.44
C VAL A 61 -6.81 24.10 -2.70
N PHE A 62 -6.52 25.31 -2.22
CA PHE A 62 -5.20 25.95 -2.30
C PHE A 62 -4.86 26.56 -0.93
N ILE A 63 -3.63 26.35 -0.48
CA ILE A 63 -3.08 26.89 0.76
C ILE A 63 -2.02 27.92 0.38
N GLU A 64 -2.30 29.21 0.58
CA GLU A 64 -1.43 30.28 0.09
C GLU A 64 -0.19 30.52 0.97
N ASP A 65 -0.36 30.80 2.28
CA ASP A 65 0.74 31.36 3.11
C ASP A 65 1.11 30.54 4.36
N SER A 66 0.49 29.37 4.59
CA SER A 66 0.65 28.60 5.85
C SER A 66 0.73 27.08 5.68
N ALA A 67 1.02 26.58 4.48
CA ALA A 67 1.12 25.14 4.21
C ALA A 67 2.09 24.43 5.17
N SER A 68 3.25 25.03 5.43
CA SER A 68 4.25 24.50 6.38
C SER A 68 3.76 24.41 7.83
N GLU A 69 2.72 25.17 8.23
CA GLU A 69 2.15 25.10 9.58
C GLU A 69 1.40 23.79 9.85
N TYR A 70 0.93 23.13 8.79
CA TYR A 70 0.25 21.83 8.86
C TYR A 70 1.23 20.65 8.84
N LEU A 71 2.52 20.89 8.59
CA LEU A 71 3.53 19.85 8.48
C LEU A 71 4.24 19.59 9.81
N PRO A 72 4.74 18.36 10.03
CA PRO A 72 5.56 18.05 11.19
C PRO A 72 6.85 18.87 11.16
N LYS A 73 7.17 19.51 12.29
CA LYS A 73 8.37 20.34 12.42
C LYS A 73 9.64 19.52 12.64
N ASP A 74 9.52 18.40 13.34
CA ASP A 74 10.63 17.54 13.71
C ASP A 74 10.37 16.14 13.17
N ILE A 75 11.09 15.78 12.11
CA ILE A 75 11.08 14.44 11.53
C ILE A 75 12.42 13.75 11.90
N PRO A 76 12.40 12.54 12.49
CA PRO A 76 13.63 11.81 12.80
C PRO A 76 14.33 11.35 11.52
N ASN A 77 15.63 11.06 11.64
CA ASN A 77 16.37 10.48 10.53
C ASN A 77 15.78 9.12 10.12
N ALA A 78 15.52 8.93 8.83
CA ALA A 78 15.01 7.68 8.26
C ALA A 78 15.42 7.56 6.77
N ASP A 79 15.33 6.35 6.21
CA ASP A 79 15.69 6.11 4.81
C ASP A 79 14.53 6.40 3.84
N ILE A 80 13.28 6.12 4.24
CA ILE A 80 12.11 6.17 3.35
C ILE A 80 10.88 6.77 4.04
N ALA A 81 10.09 7.54 3.29
CA ALA A 81 8.80 8.06 3.73
C ALA A 81 7.66 7.43 2.92
N ILE A 82 6.64 6.91 3.61
CA ILE A 82 5.34 6.63 3.00
C ILE A 82 4.44 7.84 3.28
N VAL A 83 3.95 8.49 2.22
CA VAL A 83 3.15 9.72 2.34
C VAL A 83 1.76 9.47 1.74
N SER A 84 0.80 9.18 2.60
CA SER A 84 -0.56 8.77 2.24
C SER A 84 -1.56 9.91 2.38
N GLU A 85 -2.49 10.04 1.43
CA GLU A 85 -3.65 10.94 1.54
C GLU A 85 -3.27 12.40 1.88
N ILE A 86 -2.19 12.92 1.29
CA ILE A 86 -1.70 14.27 1.55
C ILE A 86 -2.26 15.28 0.55
N HIS A 87 -2.51 16.51 1.00
CA HIS A 87 -2.86 17.62 0.12
C HIS A 87 -1.68 18.01 -0.78
N ASN A 88 -1.94 18.40 -2.04
CA ASN A 88 -0.90 18.71 -3.02
C ASN A 88 0.08 19.80 -2.55
N ASP A 89 -0.44 20.89 -2.00
CA ASP A 89 0.40 22.00 -1.52
C ASP A 89 1.27 21.58 -0.32
N LEU A 90 0.73 20.72 0.56
CA LEU A 90 1.49 20.17 1.68
C LEU A 90 2.58 19.22 1.21
N LEU A 91 2.31 18.42 0.17
CA LEU A 91 3.30 17.50 -0.39
C LEU A 91 4.50 18.25 -0.97
N LEU A 92 4.28 19.39 -1.65
CA LEU A 92 5.38 20.21 -2.18
C LEU A 92 6.24 20.80 -1.07
N GLU A 93 5.63 21.36 -0.03
CA GLU A 93 6.32 21.94 1.14
C GLU A 93 6.98 20.88 2.03
N LEU A 94 6.53 19.62 1.95
CA LEU A 94 7.09 18.51 2.73
C LEU A 94 8.44 18.03 2.16
N LEU A 95 8.68 18.17 0.85
CA LEU A 95 9.89 17.63 0.20
C LEU A 95 11.20 18.15 0.82
N PRO A 96 11.38 19.46 1.06
CA PRO A 96 12.60 19.97 1.70
C PRO A 96 12.79 19.42 3.11
N ILE A 97 11.71 19.31 3.89
CA ILE A 97 11.75 18.78 5.28
C ILE A 97 12.20 17.32 5.29
N LEU A 98 11.66 16.49 4.38
CA LEU A 98 12.04 15.09 4.25
C LEU A 98 13.51 14.93 3.87
N LYS A 99 13.98 15.72 2.91
CA LYS A 99 15.39 15.72 2.50
C LYS A 99 16.32 16.07 3.66
N ASP A 100 16.02 17.14 4.39
CA ASP A 100 16.82 17.57 5.55
C ASP A 100 16.80 16.52 6.69
N SER A 101 15.77 15.67 6.71
CA SER A 101 15.63 14.53 7.62
C SER A 101 16.35 13.27 7.11
N GLY A 102 17.10 13.34 6.02
CA GLY A 102 17.89 12.23 5.47
C GLY A 102 17.11 11.18 4.69
N ILE A 103 15.85 11.48 4.34
CA ILE A 103 15.01 10.62 3.50
C ILE A 103 15.63 10.51 2.10
N LYS A 104 15.81 9.28 1.64
CA LYS A 104 16.38 8.94 0.34
C LYS A 104 15.32 8.50 -0.67
N ALA A 105 14.14 8.13 -0.19
CA ALA A 105 13.04 7.68 -1.03
C ALA A 105 11.67 8.08 -0.47
N MET A 106 10.71 8.28 -1.38
CA MET A 106 9.33 8.58 -1.04
C MET A 106 8.36 7.70 -1.84
N ILE A 107 7.38 7.13 -1.16
CA ILE A 107 6.27 6.39 -1.77
C ILE A 107 5.00 7.19 -1.51
N VAL A 108 4.36 7.68 -2.56
CA VAL A 108 3.13 8.50 -2.47
C VAL A 108 1.96 7.72 -3.08
N PRO A 109 1.35 6.79 -2.35
CA PRO A 109 0.28 5.97 -2.88
C PRO A 109 -0.96 6.77 -3.24
N GLN A 110 -1.63 6.34 -4.31
CA GLN A 110 -2.84 6.95 -4.84
C GLN A 110 -4.02 6.00 -4.66
N GLU A 111 -4.80 6.18 -3.60
CA GLU A 111 -5.98 5.35 -3.34
C GLU A 111 -7.30 5.98 -3.83
N SER A 112 -7.25 7.18 -4.40
CA SER A 112 -8.42 7.91 -4.91
C SER A 112 -8.22 8.38 -6.35
N ALA A 113 -9.27 8.97 -6.92
CA ALA A 113 -9.22 9.63 -8.22
C ALA A 113 -8.60 11.04 -8.17
N THR A 114 -8.12 11.48 -7.00
CA THR A 114 -7.49 12.78 -6.80
C THR A 114 -6.25 12.92 -7.70
N ILE A 115 -6.11 14.08 -8.32
CA ILE A 115 -4.98 14.39 -9.18
C ILE A 115 -3.87 15.01 -8.34
N ILE A 116 -2.66 14.47 -8.50
CA ILE A 116 -1.44 15.01 -7.91
C ILE A 116 -0.57 15.62 -9.00
N SER A 117 0.10 16.72 -8.70
CA SER A 117 1.06 17.42 -9.56
C SER A 117 2.38 16.64 -9.73
N ARG A 118 2.31 15.38 -10.20
CA ARG A 118 3.47 14.47 -10.30
C ARG A 118 4.69 15.10 -10.99
N PRO A 119 4.58 15.79 -12.15
CA PRO A 119 5.76 16.30 -12.86
C PRO A 119 6.59 17.29 -12.03
N GLN A 120 5.92 18.17 -11.28
CA GLN A 120 6.61 19.16 -10.43
C GLN A 120 7.34 18.48 -9.27
N ILE A 121 6.70 17.50 -8.63
CA ILE A 121 7.28 16.76 -7.51
C ILE A 121 8.46 15.89 -8.01
N GLU A 122 8.32 15.27 -9.18
CA GLU A 122 9.37 14.47 -9.82
C GLU A 122 10.60 15.32 -10.15
N GLU A 123 10.40 16.53 -10.69
CA GLU A 123 11.50 17.46 -10.97
C GLU A 123 12.26 17.84 -9.70
N ILE A 124 11.56 18.16 -8.61
CA ILE A 124 12.18 18.50 -7.33
C ILE A 124 12.95 17.29 -6.78
N CYS A 125 12.33 16.11 -6.73
CA CYS A 125 12.98 14.91 -6.20
C CYS A 125 14.21 14.51 -7.02
N ALA A 126 14.16 14.66 -8.35
CA ALA A 126 15.30 14.37 -9.22
C ALA A 126 16.49 15.31 -8.97
N LYS A 127 16.24 16.60 -8.72
CA LYS A 127 17.29 17.57 -8.35
C LYS A 127 17.94 17.24 -7.01
N GLU A 128 17.15 16.73 -6.07
CA GLU A 128 17.58 16.43 -4.70
C GLU A 128 18.11 15.01 -4.52
N GLY A 129 18.06 14.17 -5.56
CA GLY A 129 18.52 12.77 -5.49
C GLY A 129 17.63 11.87 -4.64
N VAL A 130 16.34 12.19 -4.51
CA VAL A 130 15.35 11.41 -3.75
C VAL A 130 14.59 10.49 -4.72
N GLU A 131 14.61 9.18 -4.47
CA GLU A 131 13.81 8.24 -5.25
C GLU A 131 12.32 8.45 -4.99
N MET A 132 11.48 8.30 -6.02
CA MET A 132 10.04 8.46 -5.84
C MET A 132 9.22 7.53 -6.73
N VAL A 133 8.06 7.13 -6.22
CA VAL A 133 7.00 6.39 -6.94
C VAL A 133 5.60 6.83 -6.48
N PHE A 134 4.64 6.79 -7.42
CA PHE A 134 3.23 7.08 -7.20
C PHE A 134 2.35 5.87 -7.54
N PRO A 135 2.42 4.76 -6.77
CA PRO A 135 1.65 3.57 -7.09
C PRO A 135 0.14 3.85 -6.98
N LYS A 136 -0.63 3.42 -7.99
CA LYS A 136 -2.08 3.63 -8.07
C LYS A 136 -2.81 2.33 -8.45
N PRO A 137 -3.40 1.59 -7.49
CA PRO A 137 -3.30 1.76 -6.01
C PRO A 137 -1.89 1.49 -5.47
N PHE A 138 -1.67 1.64 -4.16
CA PHE A 138 -0.42 1.29 -3.49
C PHE A 138 -0.05 -0.19 -3.69
N CYS A 139 -1.05 -1.09 -3.74
CA CYS A 139 -0.80 -2.48 -4.10
C CYS A 139 -0.41 -2.68 -5.58
N ASP A 140 -0.25 -1.61 -6.36
CA ASP A 140 0.44 -1.64 -7.66
C ASP A 140 1.89 -1.12 -7.58
N LEU A 141 2.49 -1.09 -6.38
CA LEU A 141 3.92 -0.85 -6.22
C LEU A 141 4.72 -2.01 -6.82
N HIS A 142 5.09 -1.85 -8.08
CA HIS A 142 5.95 -2.74 -8.84
C HIS A 142 7.06 -1.92 -9.49
N LEU A 143 8.30 -2.41 -9.38
CA LEU A 143 9.46 -1.82 -10.03
C LEU A 143 9.92 -2.76 -11.13
N LYS A 144 10.09 -2.23 -12.33
CA LYS A 144 10.70 -2.95 -13.45
C LYS A 144 12.21 -3.10 -13.22
N PRO A 145 12.87 -4.06 -13.88
CA PRO A 145 14.33 -4.23 -13.77
C PRO A 145 15.11 -2.96 -14.14
N GLU A 146 14.64 -2.20 -15.11
CA GLU A 146 15.23 -0.95 -15.59
C GLU A 146 15.03 0.26 -14.66
N ASP A 147 14.13 0.16 -13.66
CA ASP A 147 13.90 1.24 -12.71
C ASP A 147 15.08 1.34 -11.72
N ASP A 148 15.87 2.42 -11.86
CA ASP A 148 16.95 2.78 -10.93
C ASP A 148 16.38 3.40 -9.64
N LYS A 149 15.80 2.53 -8.80
CA LYS A 149 15.21 2.87 -7.50
C LYS A 149 15.64 1.86 -6.42
N PRO A 150 16.95 1.75 -6.11
CA PRO A 150 17.46 0.76 -5.17
C PRO A 150 16.88 0.86 -3.75
N VAL A 151 16.60 2.05 -3.23
CA VAL A 151 16.02 2.24 -1.89
C VAL A 151 14.58 1.73 -1.87
N ILE A 152 13.75 2.08 -2.85
CA ILE A 152 12.36 1.57 -2.92
C ILE A 152 12.36 0.06 -3.18
N ARG A 153 13.27 -0.45 -4.01
CA ARG A 153 13.41 -1.90 -4.26
C ARG A 153 13.76 -2.65 -2.97
N ARG A 154 14.65 -2.08 -2.16
CA ARG A 154 15.01 -2.61 -0.85
C ARG A 154 13.82 -2.58 0.11
N PHE A 155 12.98 -1.54 0.09
CA PHE A 155 11.74 -1.50 0.87
C PHE A 155 10.81 -2.66 0.49
N VAL A 156 10.53 -2.86 -0.81
CA VAL A 156 9.66 -3.95 -1.27
C VAL A 156 10.20 -5.32 -0.82
N ALA A 157 11.52 -5.52 -0.90
CA ALA A 157 12.17 -6.78 -0.52
C ALA A 157 12.23 -7.03 0.99
N GLU A 158 12.62 -6.02 1.79
CA GLU A 158 12.75 -6.17 3.26
C GLU A 158 11.39 -6.23 3.96
N PHE A 159 10.40 -5.47 3.47
CA PHE A 159 9.09 -5.39 4.12
C PHE A 159 8.07 -6.37 3.53
N GLY A 160 8.33 -6.93 2.33
CA GLY A 160 7.36 -7.77 1.64
C GLY A 160 6.05 -7.03 1.35
N ILE A 161 6.12 -5.73 1.08
CA ILE A 161 4.97 -4.85 0.79
C ILE A 161 5.05 -4.32 -0.64
N GLY A 162 3.97 -4.49 -1.40
CA GLY A 162 3.85 -3.94 -2.76
C GLY A 162 2.83 -4.69 -3.59
N ARG A 163 3.13 -4.90 -4.88
CA ARG A 163 2.30 -5.77 -5.75
C ARG A 163 2.19 -7.18 -5.18
N PRO A 164 0.98 -7.73 -4.98
CA PRO A 164 0.81 -9.04 -4.35
C PRO A 164 1.58 -10.14 -5.07
N GLU A 165 2.14 -11.05 -4.28
CA GLU A 165 2.82 -12.24 -4.77
C GLU A 165 2.54 -13.40 -3.80
N VAL A 166 2.12 -14.53 -4.34
CA VAL A 166 1.71 -15.70 -3.57
C VAL A 166 2.27 -16.98 -4.17
N ARG A 167 2.28 -18.04 -3.37
CA ARG A 167 2.39 -19.42 -3.85
C ARG A 167 1.11 -20.16 -3.48
N VAL A 168 0.54 -20.90 -4.42
CA VAL A 168 -0.70 -21.64 -4.21
C VAL A 168 -0.42 -23.14 -4.29
N GLU A 169 -0.87 -23.88 -3.28
CA GLU A 169 -0.82 -25.34 -3.26
C GLU A 169 -2.21 -25.91 -3.52
N VAL A 170 -2.30 -26.90 -4.41
CA VAL A 170 -3.54 -27.53 -4.82
C VAL A 170 -3.42 -29.05 -4.70
N ASP A 171 -4.46 -29.70 -4.18
CA ASP A 171 -4.50 -31.17 -4.09
C ASP A 171 -4.88 -31.84 -5.42
N ARG A 172 -4.90 -33.18 -5.42
CA ARG A 172 -5.26 -33.99 -6.60
C ARG A 172 -6.71 -33.82 -7.08
N ARG A 173 -7.58 -33.21 -6.28
CA ARG A 173 -8.99 -32.95 -6.60
C ARG A 173 -9.22 -31.51 -7.07
N GLY A 174 -8.18 -30.69 -7.16
CA GLY A 174 -8.31 -29.29 -7.55
C GLY A 174 -8.66 -28.35 -6.40
N ARG A 175 -8.51 -28.80 -5.13
CA ARG A 175 -8.76 -27.96 -3.96
C ARG A 175 -7.52 -27.19 -3.56
N ILE A 176 -7.64 -25.89 -3.33
CA ILE A 176 -6.57 -25.07 -2.76
C ILE A 176 -6.34 -25.51 -1.31
N THR A 177 -5.19 -26.09 -1.02
CA THR A 177 -4.83 -26.56 0.34
C THR A 177 -4.14 -25.48 1.15
N HIS A 178 -3.38 -24.61 0.49
CA HIS A 178 -2.66 -23.52 1.14
C HIS A 178 -2.36 -22.38 0.16
N VAL A 179 -2.36 -21.15 0.67
CA VAL A 179 -1.89 -19.97 -0.06
C VAL A 179 -0.85 -19.25 0.79
N GLU A 180 0.42 -19.36 0.40
CA GLU A 180 1.52 -18.66 1.05
C GLU A 180 1.62 -17.23 0.49
N VAL A 181 1.62 -16.23 1.37
CA VAL A 181 1.83 -14.83 0.99
C VAL A 181 3.33 -14.51 1.01
N LEU A 182 3.91 -14.29 -0.17
CA LEU A 182 5.32 -13.91 -0.34
C LEU A 182 5.50 -12.39 -0.28
N ARG A 183 4.51 -11.65 -0.81
CA ARG A 183 4.42 -10.19 -0.75
C ARG A 183 2.96 -9.77 -0.62
N SER A 184 2.69 -8.92 0.36
CA SER A 184 1.34 -8.45 0.66
C SER A 184 1.06 -7.10 0.01
N ALA A 185 -0.20 -6.91 -0.36
CA ALA A 185 -0.76 -5.57 -0.52
C ALA A 185 -0.49 -4.74 0.75
N PRO A 186 -0.22 -3.43 0.64
CA PRO A 186 0.13 -2.57 1.76
C PRO A 186 -0.94 -2.52 2.85
N CYS A 187 -2.21 -2.60 2.47
CA CYS A 187 -3.32 -2.63 3.41
C CYS A 187 -3.51 -3.98 4.11
N GLY A 188 -2.91 -5.08 3.63
CA GLY A 188 -3.08 -6.41 4.21
C GLY A 188 -4.14 -7.29 3.53
N SER A 189 -4.82 -6.82 2.49
CA SER A 189 -5.89 -7.57 1.81
C SER A 189 -5.44 -8.92 1.26
N THR A 190 -4.18 -9.03 0.81
CA THR A 190 -3.59 -10.28 0.30
C THR A 190 -3.68 -11.42 1.32
N TRP A 191 -3.41 -11.15 2.60
CA TRP A 191 -3.51 -12.16 3.66
C TRP A 191 -4.93 -12.65 3.87
N PHE A 192 -5.90 -11.73 3.80
CA PHE A 192 -7.31 -12.09 3.95
C PHE A 192 -7.77 -12.95 2.77
N VAL A 193 -7.52 -12.50 1.52
CA VAL A 193 -7.89 -13.25 0.32
C VAL A 193 -7.21 -14.62 0.29
N ALA A 194 -5.91 -14.70 0.61
CA ALA A 194 -5.18 -15.96 0.71
C ALA A 194 -5.89 -16.95 1.65
N LYS A 195 -6.33 -16.46 2.82
CA LYS A 195 -7.02 -17.30 3.80
C LYS A 195 -8.41 -17.74 3.35
N GLN A 196 -9.18 -16.86 2.70
CA GLN A 196 -10.52 -17.19 2.19
C GLN A 196 -10.49 -18.22 1.05
N LEU A 197 -9.38 -18.33 0.33
CA LEU A 197 -9.22 -19.30 -0.76
C LEU A 197 -8.85 -20.70 -0.26
N GLU A 198 -8.34 -20.87 0.96
CA GLU A 198 -8.04 -22.19 1.50
C GLU A 198 -9.31 -23.03 1.62
N GLY A 199 -9.29 -24.23 1.02
CA GLY A 199 -10.42 -25.14 0.96
C GLY A 199 -11.35 -24.94 -0.23
N VAL A 200 -11.16 -23.90 -1.05
CA VAL A 200 -11.93 -23.68 -2.28
C VAL A 200 -11.52 -24.70 -3.34
N GLU A 201 -12.51 -25.35 -3.96
CA GLU A 201 -12.31 -26.21 -5.14
C GLU A 201 -12.31 -25.34 -6.41
N VAL A 202 -11.26 -25.45 -7.21
CA VAL A 202 -11.08 -24.69 -8.45
C VAL A 202 -11.63 -25.52 -9.60
N GLU A 203 -12.94 -25.44 -9.82
CA GLU A 203 -13.59 -26.14 -10.94
C GLU A 203 -13.31 -25.45 -12.28
N ASN A 204 -13.30 -24.11 -12.28
CA ASN A 204 -13.00 -23.30 -13.45
C ASN A 204 -12.50 -21.89 -13.07
N LYS A 205 -11.91 -21.18 -14.05
CA LYS A 205 -11.36 -19.83 -13.84
C LYS A 205 -12.39 -18.81 -13.37
N ARG A 206 -13.63 -18.90 -13.84
CA ARG A 206 -14.68 -17.93 -13.52
C ARG A 206 -15.03 -18.01 -12.04
N GLU A 207 -15.26 -19.20 -11.51
CA GLU A 207 -15.56 -19.41 -10.09
C GLU A 207 -14.40 -18.97 -9.19
N LEU A 208 -13.16 -19.25 -9.59
CA LEU A 208 -12.00 -18.75 -8.88
C LEU A 208 -12.00 -17.22 -8.82
N TYR A 209 -12.24 -16.53 -9.95
CA TYR A 209 -12.30 -15.08 -9.99
C TYR A 209 -13.45 -14.52 -9.14
N ASP A 210 -14.61 -15.18 -9.15
CA ASP A 210 -15.75 -14.79 -8.33
C ASP A 210 -15.41 -14.89 -6.84
N ARG A 211 -14.75 -15.97 -6.40
CA ARG A 211 -14.28 -16.16 -5.02
C ARG A 211 -13.22 -15.15 -4.60
N ILE A 212 -12.25 -14.85 -5.46
CA ILE A 212 -11.24 -13.81 -5.21
C ILE A 212 -11.92 -12.45 -5.08
N SER A 213 -12.85 -12.13 -5.97
CA SER A 213 -13.59 -10.86 -5.95
C SER A 213 -14.44 -10.72 -4.69
N GLU A 214 -15.19 -11.76 -4.32
CA GLU A 214 -16.00 -11.82 -3.09
C GLU A 214 -15.12 -11.59 -1.85
N SER A 215 -13.97 -12.25 -1.79
CA SER A 215 -13.01 -12.10 -0.70
C SER A 215 -12.40 -10.69 -0.66
N HIS A 216 -12.04 -10.13 -1.81
CA HIS A 216 -11.46 -8.79 -1.87
C HIS A 216 -12.47 -7.71 -1.46
N HIS A 217 -13.73 -7.81 -1.90
CA HIS A 217 -14.78 -6.83 -1.57
C HIS A 217 -15.29 -6.96 -0.12
N SER A 218 -15.14 -8.13 0.51
CA SER A 218 -15.45 -8.31 1.93
C SER A 218 -14.31 -7.88 2.86
N TYR A 219 -13.08 -7.78 2.34
CA TYR A 219 -12.02 -7.07 3.05
C TYR A 219 -12.36 -5.57 3.07
N PRO A 220 -12.25 -4.86 4.21
CA PRO A 220 -12.37 -3.42 4.21
C PRO A 220 -11.18 -2.93 3.39
N CYS A 221 -11.33 -2.60 2.11
CA CYS A 221 -10.29 -1.99 1.29
C CYS A 221 -10.51 -0.47 1.33
N THR A 222 -9.45 0.34 1.35
CA THR A 222 -9.56 1.82 1.36
C THR A 222 -9.38 2.42 -0.03
N ALA A 223 -9.12 1.58 -1.04
CA ALA A 223 -9.12 2.00 -2.42
C ALA A 223 -10.50 2.53 -2.81
N SER A 224 -10.54 3.66 -3.48
CA SER A 224 -11.77 4.34 -3.85
C SER A 224 -12.58 3.57 -4.90
N MET A 225 -13.90 3.60 -4.73
CA MET A 225 -14.89 3.18 -5.73
C MET A 225 -15.23 4.30 -6.73
N GLU A 226 -14.66 5.49 -6.57
CA GLU A 226 -14.76 6.55 -7.58
C GLU A 226 -14.06 6.11 -8.87
N ARG A 227 -14.68 6.42 -10.01
CA ARG A 227 -14.09 6.13 -11.31
C ARG A 227 -12.88 7.03 -11.53
N ASP A 228 -11.74 6.40 -11.75
CA ASP A 228 -10.50 7.09 -12.03
C ASP A 228 -10.25 7.23 -13.54
N LYS A 229 -9.83 8.42 -13.97
CA LYS A 229 -9.58 8.71 -15.39
C LYS A 229 -8.29 8.08 -15.92
N GLU A 230 -7.26 7.98 -15.08
CA GLU A 230 -5.96 7.40 -15.44
C GLU A 230 -6.07 5.88 -15.63
N LEU A 231 -6.86 5.21 -14.76
CA LEU A 231 -7.09 3.78 -14.82
C LEU A 231 -8.21 3.37 -15.80
N GLY A 232 -9.16 4.27 -16.08
CA GLY A 232 -10.36 3.96 -16.87
C GLY A 232 -11.42 3.14 -16.11
N ASP A 233 -11.16 2.81 -14.83
CA ASP A 233 -11.98 2.06 -13.89
C ASP A 233 -11.77 2.62 -12.47
N THR A 234 -12.30 1.99 -11.43
CA THR A 234 -12.09 2.36 -10.03
C THR A 234 -10.74 1.87 -9.51
N VAL A 235 -10.19 2.58 -8.52
CA VAL A 235 -8.95 2.18 -7.85
C VAL A 235 -9.14 0.84 -7.12
N LEU A 236 -10.32 0.60 -6.54
CA LEU A 236 -10.68 -0.65 -5.88
C LEU A 236 -10.72 -1.84 -6.85
N HIS A 237 -11.29 -1.69 -8.04
CA HIS A 237 -11.27 -2.76 -9.04
C HIS A 237 -9.84 -3.07 -9.48
N LYS A 238 -9.01 -2.05 -9.71
CA LYS A 238 -7.61 -2.27 -10.03
C LYS A 238 -6.90 -3.06 -8.92
N ALA A 239 -7.14 -2.75 -7.65
CA ALA A 239 -6.62 -3.54 -6.51
C ALA A 239 -7.08 -5.01 -6.57
N GLY A 240 -8.36 -5.25 -6.84
CA GLY A 240 -8.93 -6.59 -6.99
C GLY A 240 -8.35 -7.38 -8.17
N TYR A 241 -7.99 -6.68 -9.26
CA TYR A 241 -7.36 -7.30 -10.43
C TYR A 241 -5.94 -7.75 -10.12
N LEU A 242 -5.18 -6.95 -9.35
CA LEU A 242 -3.80 -7.27 -8.98
C LEU A 242 -3.68 -8.53 -8.11
N ILE A 243 -4.57 -8.72 -7.12
CA ILE A 243 -4.58 -9.96 -6.35
C ILE A 243 -5.04 -11.16 -7.20
N ARG A 244 -6.00 -10.95 -8.11
CA ARG A 244 -6.45 -12.00 -9.04
C ARG A 244 -5.32 -12.46 -9.96
N GLU A 245 -4.59 -11.52 -10.54
CA GLU A 245 -3.42 -11.80 -11.37
C GLU A 245 -2.36 -12.59 -10.58
N ALA A 246 -2.12 -12.24 -9.32
CA ALA A 246 -1.18 -12.95 -8.45
C ALA A 246 -1.62 -14.40 -8.16
N ILE A 247 -2.89 -14.63 -7.84
CA ILE A 247 -3.42 -15.99 -7.63
C ILE A 247 -3.38 -16.80 -8.93
N GLU A 248 -3.79 -16.22 -10.06
CA GLU A 248 -3.80 -16.91 -11.35
C GLU A 248 -2.38 -17.29 -11.78
N ALA A 249 -1.42 -16.37 -11.66
CA ALA A 249 -0.02 -16.64 -12.00
C ALA A 249 0.58 -17.78 -11.15
N ALA A 250 0.12 -17.95 -9.91
CA ALA A 250 0.59 -19.00 -9.01
C ALA A 250 -0.06 -20.38 -9.26
N LEU A 251 -1.12 -20.45 -10.08
CA LEU A 251 -1.82 -21.67 -10.46
C LEU A 251 -1.40 -22.23 -11.83
N ILE A 252 -0.62 -21.46 -12.60
CA ILE A 252 -0.06 -21.85 -13.91
C ILE A 252 1.30 -22.52 -13.71
#